data_AF-A0A1G7CR40-F1
#
_entry.id   AF-A0A1G7CR40-F1
#
_cell.length_a   1.000
_cell.length_b   1.000
_cell.length_c   1.000
_cell.angle_alpha   90.00
_cell.angle_beta   90.00
_cell.angle_gamma   90.00
#
_symmetry.space_group_name_H-M   'P 1'
#
loop_
_entity.id
_entity.type
_entity.pdbx_description
1 polymer ?
#
loop_
_entity_poly.entity_id
_entity_poly.type
_entity_poly.pdbx_seq_one_letter_code
_entity_poly.pdbx_strand_id
1 'polypeptide(L)'
;MRWPLLLPFLGVALGEGPKPFPAEAVLLRCAQVVRALEVQALYREDGTTLVLLGQERPLLLLAVERGRPFPHLGPLKGRPLPRRPFAFVKELSLARWVVALPGEYRCFVLHRGRVVGVLRLGEDLEPLPLPP
;
A
#
# COMPACT_ATOMS: atom_id res chain seq x y z
N MET A 1 19.19 43.42 -39.30
CA MET A 1 20.47 42.68 -39.13
C MET A 1 20.94 42.89 -37.70
N ARG A 2 21.38 41.81 -37.03
CA ARG A 2 21.97 41.74 -35.67
C ARG A 2 21.01 41.60 -34.48
N TRP A 3 20.72 40.33 -34.23
CA TRP A 3 20.38 39.71 -32.96
C TRP A 3 21.61 39.69 -32.01
N PRO A 4 21.42 39.91 -30.70
CA PRO A 4 22.09 39.08 -29.67
C PRO A 4 21.03 38.66 -28.63
N LEU A 5 20.60 37.40 -28.50
CA LEU A 5 21.27 36.23 -27.91
C LEU A 5 22.00 36.57 -26.61
N LEU A 6 21.22 36.75 -25.55
CA LEU A 6 21.67 36.51 -24.19
C LEU A 6 20.54 35.82 -23.40
N LEU A 7 20.58 34.49 -23.41
CA LEU A 7 20.03 33.64 -22.37
C LEU A 7 20.94 33.74 -21.15
N PRO A 8 20.46 34.12 -19.96
CA PRO A 8 21.03 33.63 -18.73
C PRO A 8 20.22 32.42 -18.27
N PHE A 9 20.85 31.25 -18.44
CA PHE A 9 20.62 30.10 -17.58
C PHE A 9 20.69 30.55 -16.12
N LEU A 10 19.60 30.43 -15.36
CA LEU A 10 19.70 30.49 -13.90
C LEU A 10 18.67 29.58 -13.23
N GLY A 11 19.20 28.52 -12.63
CA GLY A 11 18.64 27.92 -11.41
C GLY A 11 17.62 26.81 -11.59
N VAL A 12 18.03 25.68 -12.17
CA VAL A 12 17.40 24.41 -11.76
C VAL A 12 17.84 24.18 -10.32
N ALA A 13 16.96 24.50 -9.37
CA ALA A 13 17.07 23.97 -8.02
C ALA A 13 16.95 22.44 -8.15
N LEU A 14 18.09 21.76 -8.26
CA LEU A 14 18.22 20.34 -8.01
C LEU A 14 17.86 20.13 -6.53
N GLY A 15 16.56 20.02 -6.25
CA GLY A 15 16.14 19.21 -5.12
C GLY A 15 16.74 17.83 -5.34
N GLU A 16 17.41 17.29 -4.33
CA GLU A 16 17.91 15.92 -4.32
C GLU A 16 16.78 15.00 -4.81
N GLY A 17 16.87 14.58 -6.07
CA GLY A 17 15.94 13.62 -6.62
C GLY A 17 16.02 12.34 -5.78
N PRO A 18 14.90 11.63 -5.55
CA PRO A 18 14.95 10.38 -4.82
C PRO A 18 16.00 9.47 -5.46
N LYS A 19 16.90 8.92 -4.65
CA LYS A 19 17.89 7.93 -5.12
C LYS A 19 17.18 6.92 -6.03
N PRO A 20 17.75 6.56 -7.18
CA PRO A 20 17.17 5.51 -8.01
C PRO A 20 17.02 4.25 -7.14
N PHE A 21 15.78 3.81 -6.95
CA PHE A 21 15.42 2.63 -6.17
C PHE A 21 14.81 1.58 -7.11
N PRO A 22 14.90 0.28 -6.78
CA PRO A 22 14.52 -0.79 -7.70
C PRO A 22 12.99 -0.98 -7.73
N ALA A 23 12.27 -0.01 -8.29
CA ALA A 23 10.80 0.05 -8.28
C ALA A 23 10.14 -1.24 -8.84
N GLU A 24 10.73 -1.84 -9.87
CA GLU A 24 10.25 -3.11 -10.44
C GLU A 24 10.38 -4.28 -9.46
N ALA A 25 11.52 -4.41 -8.78
CA ALA A 25 11.73 -5.46 -7.77
C ALA A 25 10.76 -5.28 -6.59
N VAL A 26 10.53 -4.04 -6.16
CA VAL A 26 9.56 -3.72 -5.12
C VAL A 26 8.14 -4.10 -5.54
N LEU A 27 7.71 -3.73 -6.75
CA LEU A 27 6.39 -4.10 -7.28
C LEU A 27 6.21 -5.62 -7.38
N LEU A 28 7.24 -6.33 -7.86
CA LEU A 28 7.22 -7.79 -7.96
C LEU A 28 7.04 -8.43 -6.59
N ARG A 29 7.82 -7.98 -5.59
CA ARG A 29 7.71 -8.48 -4.22
C ARG A 29 6.36 -8.17 -3.60
N CYS A 30 5.86 -6.94 -3.75
CA CYS A 30 4.52 -6.58 -3.31
C CYS A 30 3.45 -7.47 -3.96
N ALA A 31 3.58 -7.79 -5.25
CA ALA A 31 2.61 -8.64 -5.95
C ALA A 31 2.58 -10.07 -5.39
N GLN A 32 3.75 -10.62 -5.04
CA GLN A 32 3.85 -11.91 -4.36
C GLN A 32 3.15 -11.86 -2.99
N VAL A 33 3.41 -10.81 -2.21
CA VAL A 33 2.81 -10.63 -0.89
C VAL A 33 1.29 -10.52 -0.98
N VAL A 34 0.76 -9.70 -1.89
CA VAL A 34 -0.69 -9.53 -2.11
C VAL A 34 -1.36 -10.84 -2.49
N ARG A 35 -0.75 -11.65 -3.37
CA ARG A 35 -1.27 -12.96 -3.77
C ARG A 35 -1.32 -13.98 -2.63
N ALA A 36 -0.45 -13.82 -1.64
CA ALA A 36 -0.36 -14.69 -0.47
C ALA A 36 -1.16 -14.17 0.73
N LEU A 37 -1.87 -13.04 0.62
CA LEU A 37 -2.67 -12.51 1.72
C LEU A 37 -3.85 -13.43 2.06
N GLU A 38 -3.99 -13.69 3.35
CA GLU A 38 -5.13 -14.38 3.90
C GLU A 38 -5.85 -13.51 4.93
N VAL A 39 -7.14 -13.79 5.14
CA VAL A 39 -7.88 -13.24 6.27
C VAL A 39 -7.31 -13.83 7.54
N GLN A 40 -6.70 -13.04 8.41
CA GLN A 40 -6.18 -13.50 9.71
C GLN A 40 -7.25 -13.38 10.80
N ALA A 41 -7.95 -12.24 10.85
CA ALA A 41 -8.95 -11.95 11.87
C ALA A 41 -10.01 -10.98 11.35
N LEU A 42 -11.17 -11.00 12.00
CA LEU A 42 -12.33 -10.17 11.67
C LEU A 42 -12.84 -9.48 12.92
N TYR A 43 -13.24 -8.22 12.77
CA TYR A 43 -13.80 -7.43 13.86
C TYR A 43 -15.05 -6.69 13.41
N ARG A 44 -15.91 -6.33 14.37
CA ARG A 44 -17.06 -5.47 14.19
C ARG A 44 -16.88 -4.19 14.99
N GLU A 45 -16.88 -3.06 14.29
CA GLU A 45 -16.83 -1.71 14.84
C GLU A 45 -17.98 -0.91 14.21
N ASP A 46 -18.92 -0.41 15.01
CA ASP A 46 -20.02 0.47 14.59
C ASP A 46 -20.76 0.07 13.29
N GLY A 47 -21.01 -1.23 13.12
CA GLY A 47 -21.70 -1.77 11.93
C GLY A 47 -20.80 -2.04 10.72
N THR A 48 -19.53 -1.66 10.78
CA THR A 48 -18.49 -1.94 9.79
C THR A 48 -17.71 -3.21 10.16
N THR A 49 -17.32 -4.00 9.16
CA THR A 49 -16.47 -5.19 9.39
C THR A 49 -15.06 -4.79 9.07
N LEU A 50 -14.17 -4.92 10.04
CA LEU A 50 -12.75 -4.80 9.79
C LEU A 50 -12.19 -6.19 9.43
N VAL A 51 -11.40 -6.23 8.38
CA VAL A 51 -10.73 -7.42 7.87
C VAL A 51 -9.24 -7.22 8.01
N LEU A 52 -8.63 -8.00 8.91
CA LEU A 52 -7.18 -8.05 9.07
C LEU A 52 -6.63 -9.07 8.09
N LEU A 53 -5.80 -8.61 7.16
CA LEU A 53 -5.13 -9.44 6.16
C LEU A 53 -3.64 -9.55 6.47
N GLY A 54 -3.09 -10.73 6.25
CA GLY A 54 -1.68 -11.00 6.48
C GLY A 54 -1.29 -12.40 6.05
N GLN A 55 -0.07 -12.78 6.42
CA GLN A 55 0.46 -14.13 6.27
C GLN A 55 0.72 -14.69 7.67
N GLU A 56 1.95 -14.57 8.17
CA GLU A 56 2.31 -14.82 9.56
C GLU A 56 2.00 -13.63 10.47
N ARG A 57 2.13 -12.41 9.93
CA ARG A 57 1.92 -11.14 10.62
C ARG A 57 0.86 -10.30 9.91
N PRO A 58 0.15 -9.41 10.61
CA PRO A 58 -0.84 -8.53 9.99
C PRO A 58 -0.15 -7.50 9.09
N LEU A 59 -0.60 -7.40 7.84
CA LEU A 59 0.00 -6.53 6.82
C LEU A 59 -0.95 -5.44 6.32
N LEU A 60 -2.26 -5.71 6.35
CA LEU A 60 -3.29 -4.78 5.87
C LEU A 60 -4.53 -4.86 6.74
N LEU A 61 -5.16 -3.71 6.95
CA LEU A 61 -6.42 -3.59 7.65
C LEU A 61 -7.41 -2.87 6.73
N LEU A 62 -8.52 -3.54 6.41
CA LEU A 62 -9.52 -3.04 5.48
C LEU A 62 -10.87 -2.94 6.20
N ALA A 63 -11.60 -1.85 5.95
CA ALA A 63 -13.00 -1.76 6.32
C ALA A 63 -13.85 -2.37 5.21
N VAL A 64 -14.91 -3.11 5.56
CA VAL A 64 -15.85 -3.69 4.61
C VAL A 64 -17.25 -3.24 4.94
N GLU A 65 -17.84 -2.52 4.00
CA GLU A 65 -19.21 -2.02 4.07
C GLU A 65 -19.99 -2.53 2.87
N ARG A 66 -21.12 -3.19 3.13
CA ARG A 66 -21.99 -3.76 2.07
C ARG A 66 -21.21 -4.61 1.05
N GLY A 67 -20.21 -5.37 1.54
CA GLY A 67 -19.37 -6.26 0.73
C GLY A 67 -18.25 -5.57 -0.06
N ARG A 68 -18.03 -4.26 0.12
CA ARG A 68 -16.98 -3.51 -0.57
C ARG A 68 -15.85 -3.15 0.40
N PRO A 69 -14.58 -3.44 0.06
CA PRO A 69 -13.44 -3.03 0.87
C PRO A 69 -13.10 -1.55 0.67
N PHE A 70 -12.67 -0.91 1.75
CA PHE A 70 -12.23 0.49 1.83
C PHE A 70 -10.97 0.59 2.69
N PRO A 71 -10.16 1.64 2.50
CA PRO A 71 -9.08 1.97 3.43
C PRO A 71 -9.62 2.17 4.84
N HIS A 72 -8.97 1.52 5.80
CA HIS A 72 -9.15 1.82 7.23
C HIS A 72 -7.87 2.47 7.74
N LEU A 73 -7.97 3.71 8.24
CA LEU A 73 -6.82 4.50 8.71
C LEU A 73 -6.66 4.47 10.23
N GLY A 74 -7.61 3.86 10.93
CA GLY A 74 -7.61 3.77 12.38
C GLY A 74 -6.92 2.51 12.91
N PRO A 75 -6.76 2.42 14.24
CA PRO A 75 -6.32 1.18 14.89
C PRO A 75 -7.34 0.06 14.70
N LEU A 76 -6.90 -1.17 14.93
CA LEU A 76 -7.78 -2.33 15.00
C LEU A 76 -8.61 -2.28 16.27
N LYS A 77 -9.91 -1.99 16.13
CA LYS A 77 -10.86 -1.89 17.25
C LYS A 77 -12.12 -2.70 16.98
N GLY A 78 -12.92 -2.88 18.03
CA GLY A 78 -14.20 -3.55 17.95
C GLY A 78 -14.19 -4.99 18.45
N ARG A 79 -15.34 -5.67 18.30
CA ARG A 79 -15.55 -7.02 18.83
C ARG A 79 -15.07 -8.06 17.82
N PRO A 80 -14.31 -9.10 18.24
CA PRO A 80 -13.87 -10.15 17.32
C PRO A 80 -15.06 -10.93 16.76
N LEU A 81 -14.93 -11.37 15.51
CA LEU A 81 -15.91 -12.19 14.80
C LEU A 81 -15.27 -13.53 14.38
N PRO A 82 -16.08 -14.59 14.20
CA PRO A 82 -15.59 -15.84 13.63
C PRO A 82 -14.91 -15.61 12.28
N ARG A 83 -13.71 -16.15 12.10
CA ARG A 83 -12.94 -16.06 10.85
C ARG A 83 -13.73 -16.73 9.72
N ARG A 84 -13.79 -16.04 8.58
CA ARG A 84 -14.36 -16.57 7.33
C ARG A 84 -13.61 -15.98 6.13
N PRO A 85 -13.55 -16.68 5.00
CA PRO A 85 -12.92 -16.14 3.79
C PRO A 85 -13.74 -14.96 3.24
N PHE A 86 -13.04 -14.04 2.59
CA PHE A 86 -13.65 -12.94 1.83
C PHE A 86 -13.24 -13.07 0.37
N ALA A 87 -14.22 -13.13 -0.54
CA ALA A 87 -13.97 -13.31 -1.97
C ALA A 87 -13.11 -12.18 -2.57
N PHE A 88 -13.31 -10.94 -2.10
CA PHE A 88 -12.60 -9.78 -2.59
C PHE A 88 -11.08 -9.87 -2.40
N VAL A 89 -10.59 -10.70 -1.47
CA VAL A 89 -9.14 -10.86 -1.21
C VAL A 89 -8.44 -11.38 -2.46
N LYS A 90 -9.09 -12.29 -3.21
CA LYS A 90 -8.59 -12.80 -4.49
C LYS A 90 -8.65 -11.78 -5.63
N GLU A 91 -9.44 -10.72 -5.46
CA GLU A 91 -9.58 -9.62 -6.42
C GLU A 91 -8.59 -8.47 -6.15
N LEU A 92 -7.77 -8.56 -5.09
CA LEU A 92 -6.77 -7.55 -4.77
C LEU A 92 -5.66 -7.53 -5.82
N SER A 93 -5.23 -6.33 -6.16
CA SER A 93 -4.17 -6.04 -7.13
C SER A 93 -3.31 -4.87 -6.64
N LEU A 94 -2.36 -4.42 -7.45
CA LEU A 94 -1.47 -3.31 -7.11
C LEU A 94 -1.57 -2.19 -8.14
N ALA A 95 -1.38 -0.96 -7.67
CA ALA A 95 -1.05 0.16 -8.56
C ALA A 95 0.34 -0.06 -9.18
N ARG A 96 0.59 0.56 -10.34
CA ARG A 96 1.84 0.40 -11.11
C ARG A 96 2.98 1.30 -10.62
N TRP A 97 2.85 1.92 -9.46
CA TRP A 97 3.85 2.81 -8.88
C TRP A 97 4.11 2.47 -7.42
N VAL A 98 5.31 2.84 -6.97
CA VAL A 98 5.83 2.65 -5.62
C VAL A 98 6.31 3.99 -5.11
N VAL A 99 6.09 4.25 -3.83
CA VAL A 99 6.70 5.39 -3.14
C VAL A 99 7.83 4.87 -2.26
N ALA A 100 9.03 5.40 -2.46
CA ALA A 100 10.16 5.18 -1.57
C ALA A 100 10.18 6.27 -0.48
N LEU A 101 10.36 5.85 0.77
CA LEU A 101 10.52 6.71 1.94
C LEU A 101 11.77 6.25 2.71
N PRO A 102 12.31 7.07 3.63
CA PRO A 102 13.39 6.62 4.50
C PRO A 102 13.01 5.33 5.24
N GLY A 103 13.75 4.24 4.98
CA GLY A 103 13.57 2.95 5.63
C GLY A 103 12.43 2.07 5.10
N GLU A 104 11.64 2.50 4.10
CA GLU A 104 10.54 1.69 3.58
C GLU A 104 10.11 2.01 2.14
N TYR A 105 9.44 1.04 1.53
CA TYR A 105 8.69 1.20 0.30
C TYR A 105 7.20 1.01 0.53
N ARG A 106 6.38 1.78 -0.20
CA ARG A 106 4.92 1.71 -0.15
C ARG A 106 4.34 1.30 -1.50
N CYS A 107 3.56 0.23 -1.47
CA CYS A 107 2.78 -0.29 -2.58
C CYS A 107 1.29 -0.09 -2.33
N PHE A 108 0.57 0.46 -3.30
CA PHE A 108 -0.87 0.72 -3.15
C PHE A 108 -1.67 -0.48 -3.60
N VAL A 109 -2.47 -1.03 -2.68
CA VAL A 109 -3.32 -2.19 -2.91
C VAL A 109 -4.65 -1.72 -3.46
N LEU A 110 -5.07 -2.32 -4.57
CA LEU A 110 -6.27 -1.97 -5.30
C LEU A 110 -7.33 -3.07 -5.17
N HIS A 111 -8.59 -2.67 -5.08
CA HIS A 111 -9.74 -3.51 -5.36
C HIS A 111 -10.59 -2.83 -6.42
N ARG A 112 -10.74 -3.47 -7.59
CA ARG A 112 -11.47 -2.93 -8.75
C ARG A 112 -11.07 -1.49 -9.11
N GLY A 113 -9.76 -1.25 -9.18
CA GLY A 113 -9.18 0.05 -9.56
C GLY A 113 -9.17 1.12 -8.47
N ARG A 114 -9.65 0.84 -7.24
CA ARG A 114 -9.63 1.78 -6.12
C ARG A 114 -8.60 1.38 -5.09
N VAL A 115 -7.84 2.35 -4.57
CA VAL A 115 -6.92 2.11 -3.45
C VAL A 115 -7.71 1.74 -2.22
N VAL A 116 -7.42 0.57 -1.65
CA VAL A 116 -8.04 0.06 -0.42
C VAL A 116 -7.03 -0.11 0.70
N GLY A 117 -5.73 -0.08 0.42
CA GLY A 117 -4.71 -0.18 1.46
C GLY A 117 -3.32 0.13 0.94
N VAL A 118 -2.36 0.15 1.86
CA VAL A 118 -0.95 0.37 1.56
C VAL A 118 -0.15 -0.77 2.19
N LEU A 119 0.50 -1.58 1.35
CA LEU A 119 1.45 -2.57 1.79
C LEU A 119 2.82 -1.89 1.95
N ARG A 120 3.51 -2.17 3.05
CA ARG A 120 4.83 -1.64 3.36
C ARG A 120 5.87 -2.74 3.25
N LEU A 121 6.98 -2.46 2.59
CA LEU A 121 8.18 -3.30 2.58
C LEU A 121 9.35 -2.53 3.20
N GLY A 122 10.26 -3.23 3.87
CA GLY A 122 11.53 -2.69 4.32
C GLY A 122 12.51 -2.50 3.14
N GLU A 123 13.68 -1.93 3.43
CA GLU A 123 14.76 -1.79 2.44
C GLU A 123 15.29 -3.16 1.95
N ASP A 124 15.13 -4.20 2.77
CA ASP A 124 15.39 -5.61 2.47
C ASP A 124 14.27 -6.30 1.68
N LEU A 125 13.22 -5.56 1.31
CA LEU A 125 12.02 -6.03 0.63
C LEU A 125 11.16 -7.02 1.46
N GLU A 126 11.39 -7.09 2.78
CA GLU A 126 10.55 -7.88 3.65
C GLU A 126 9.27 -7.12 4.05
N PRO A 127 8.11 -7.81 4.15
CA PRO A 127 6.86 -7.16 4.53
C PRO A 127 6.94 -6.60 5.95
N LEU A 128 6.67 -5.30 6.06
CA LEU A 128 6.56 -4.64 7.36
C LEU A 128 5.13 -4.86 7.90
N PRO A 129 4.99 -5.32 9.16
CA PRO A 129 3.67 -5.49 9.75
C PRO A 129 2.97 -4.14 9.95
N LEU A 130 1.66 -4.19 10.13
CA LEU A 130 0.91 -3.05 10.63
C LEU A 130 1.50 -2.61 11.97
N PRO A 131 1.62 -1.29 12.20
CA PRO A 131 1.97 -0.79 13.52
C PRO A 131 0.89 -1.22 14.53
N PRO A 132 1.28 -1.44 15.81
CA PRO A 132 0.38 -1.85 16.87
C PRO A 132 -0.71 -0.82 17.16
#